data_AF-A0A5C6Q305-F1
#
_entry.id   AF-A0A5C6Q305-F1
#
_cell.length_a   1.000
_cell.length_b   1.000
_cell.length_c   1.000
_cell.angle_alpha   90.00
_cell.angle_beta   90.00
_cell.angle_gamma   90.00
#
_symmetry.space_group_name_H-M   'P 1'
#
loop_
_entity.id
_entity.type
_entity.pdbx_description
1 polymer ?
#
loop_
_entity_poly.entity_id
_entity_poly.type
_entity_poly.pdbx_seq_one_letter_code
_entity_poly.pdbx_strand_id
1 'polypeptide(L)'
;MNEKDSLLHEKSKVTLSSQSQAEALLDVTTLPKNKATKALDSSVIDAQWAQMSQDWQSQPIIKTDINRLLKQTKQRTVWAKSLLVIDIMATLAMLFAATYMWLSDSKDHATIIYLAGGGILSIIFVIFATKARLSAWKINCGSPDKAIEHAIVGCQSSISYIKLIKLSCFIIGPFANWYVFAVTEQVEKSPIVGLAILNILLVSIWLVSQHFYIKRQKELKQLNDVLTK
;
A
#
# COMPACT_ATOMS: atom_id res chain seq x y z
N MET A 1 -33.90 25.55 -26.92
CA MET A 1 -34.40 26.08 -25.64
C MET A 1 -33.66 25.35 -24.55
N ASN A 2 -32.97 26.12 -23.68
CA ASN A 2 -32.07 25.80 -22.55
C ASN A 2 -30.80 24.99 -22.84
N GLU A 3 -29.58 25.55 -22.70
CA GLU A 3 -28.85 26.24 -21.61
C GLU A 3 -28.05 25.31 -20.69
N LYS A 4 -26.72 25.55 -20.73
CA LYS A 4 -25.72 25.49 -19.64
C LYS A 4 -25.32 24.10 -19.11
N ASP A 5 -24.11 23.67 -19.50
CA ASP A 5 -22.99 23.42 -18.58
C ASP A 5 -21.86 22.66 -19.28
N SER A 6 -20.86 23.38 -19.81
CA SER A 6 -19.53 22.80 -20.08
C SER A 6 -18.53 23.90 -20.40
N LEU A 7 -17.94 24.49 -19.36
CA LEU A 7 -16.74 25.34 -19.46
C LEU A 7 -15.80 25.06 -18.29
N LEU A 8 -15.15 23.89 -18.30
CA LEU A 8 -13.98 23.62 -17.46
C LEU A 8 -12.91 22.88 -18.27
N HIS A 9 -12.32 23.56 -19.25
CA HIS A 9 -11.00 23.22 -19.76
C HIS A 9 -10.34 24.43 -20.42
N GLU A 10 -10.16 25.50 -19.67
CA GLU A 10 -9.22 26.55 -20.06
C GLU A 10 -7.92 26.36 -19.27
N LYS A 11 -6.90 25.86 -19.97
CA LYS A 11 -5.52 25.83 -19.48
C LYS A 11 -5.07 27.28 -19.27
N SER A 12 -5.15 27.76 -18.03
CA SER A 12 -4.50 29.00 -17.61
C SER A 12 -2.98 28.82 -17.68
N LYS A 13 -2.44 29.13 -18.85
CA LYS A 13 -1.02 29.43 -19.04
C LYS A 13 -0.80 30.78 -18.35
N VAL A 14 -0.43 30.75 -17.08
CA VAL A 14 0.01 31.93 -16.34
C VAL A 14 1.21 32.50 -17.10
N THR A 15 0.93 33.53 -17.89
CA THR A 15 1.96 34.33 -18.55
C THR A 15 2.46 35.26 -17.46
N LEU A 16 3.65 34.98 -16.94
CA LEU A 16 4.38 35.86 -16.04
C LEU A 16 4.55 37.19 -16.77
N SER A 17 3.74 38.18 -16.40
CA SER A 17 3.86 39.55 -16.85
C SER A 17 5.29 40.01 -16.53
N SER A 18 6.05 40.35 -17.56
CA SER A 18 7.42 40.83 -17.43
C SER A 18 7.50 41.98 -16.43
N GLN A 19 8.51 41.94 -15.57
CA GLN A 19 8.91 42.91 -14.53
C GLN A 19 8.66 44.39 -14.88
N SER A 20 8.77 44.76 -16.16
CA SER A 20 8.54 46.11 -16.69
C SER A 20 7.10 46.66 -16.51
N GLN A 21 6.07 45.82 -16.42
CA GLN A 21 4.68 46.30 -16.22
C GLN A 21 4.32 46.50 -14.74
N ALA A 22 5.05 45.89 -13.81
CA ALA A 22 4.81 46.06 -12.37
C ALA A 22 5.40 47.40 -11.85
N GLU A 23 6.50 47.87 -12.44
CA GLU A 23 7.10 49.17 -12.08
C GLU A 23 6.26 50.37 -12.52
N ALA A 24 5.46 50.24 -13.59
CA ALA A 24 4.62 51.33 -14.10
C ALA A 24 3.34 51.58 -13.27
N LEU A 25 2.91 50.61 -12.45
CA LEU A 25 1.70 50.73 -11.61
C LEU A 25 2.00 51.08 -10.15
N LEU A 26 3.27 51.04 -9.73
CA LEU A 26 3.72 51.49 -8.42
C LEU A 26 4.43 52.83 -8.56
N ASP A 27 3.67 53.85 -8.99
CA ASP A 27 4.10 55.25 -8.88
C ASP A 27 4.07 55.67 -7.40
N VAL A 28 5.14 55.30 -6.68
CA VAL A 28 5.37 55.58 -5.24
C VAL A 28 5.34 57.08 -4.93
N THR A 29 5.38 57.94 -5.95
CA THR A 29 5.38 59.41 -5.82
C THR A 29 4.01 60.02 -5.55
N THR A 30 2.90 59.28 -5.73
CA THR A 30 1.54 59.80 -5.52
C THR A 30 0.90 59.40 -4.18
N LEU A 31 1.60 58.63 -3.34
CA LEU A 31 1.11 58.30 -2.01
C LEU A 31 0.98 59.59 -1.18
N PRO A 32 -0.18 59.85 -0.54
CA PRO A 32 -0.34 61.02 0.32
C PRO A 32 0.71 60.94 1.42
N LYS A 33 1.59 61.95 1.48
CA LYS A 33 2.66 62.07 2.47
C LYS A 33 2.01 62.30 3.82
N ASN A 34 1.58 61.22 4.47
CA ASN A 34 0.95 61.24 5.77
C ASN A 34 1.99 61.72 6.79
N LYS A 35 1.95 63.02 7.12
CA LYS A 35 2.79 63.67 8.15
C LYS A 35 2.41 63.27 9.59
N ALA A 36 1.85 62.08 9.77
CA ALA A 36 1.61 61.48 11.08
C ALA A 36 1.88 59.97 11.04
N THR A 37 2.98 59.54 10.42
CA THR A 37 3.58 58.27 10.83
C THR A 37 4.26 58.55 12.17
N LYS A 38 3.52 58.38 13.29
CA LYS A 38 4.17 57.95 14.53
C LYS A 38 5.16 56.87 14.10
N ALA A 39 6.44 57.05 14.39
CA ALA A 39 7.46 56.04 14.10
C ALA A 39 6.89 54.72 14.62
N LEU A 40 6.43 53.87 13.70
CA LEU A 40 5.90 52.57 14.03
C LEU A 40 7.11 51.88 14.62
N ASP A 41 7.06 51.65 15.92
CA ASP A 41 8.20 51.26 16.73
C ASP A 41 8.81 50.01 16.09
N SER A 42 9.91 50.19 15.36
CA SER A 42 10.49 49.13 14.52
C SER A 42 10.89 47.95 15.38
N SER A 43 11.19 48.22 16.66
CA SER A 43 11.43 47.22 17.69
C SER A 43 10.26 46.27 17.91
N VAL A 44 9.02 46.74 17.81
CA VAL A 44 7.80 45.92 18.00
C VAL A 44 7.58 45.01 16.79
N ILE A 45 7.82 45.54 15.58
CA ILE A 45 7.72 44.76 14.34
C ILE A 45 8.81 43.69 14.30
N ASP A 46 10.05 44.03 14.65
CA ASP A 46 11.16 43.08 14.72
C ASP A 46 10.92 42.02 15.81
N ALA A 47 10.36 42.38 16.95
CA ALA A 47 9.98 41.43 18.00
C ALA A 47 8.88 40.47 17.54
N GLN A 48 7.85 40.95 16.84
CA GLN A 48 6.80 40.09 16.26
C GLN A 48 7.36 39.18 15.17
N TRP A 49 8.23 39.68 14.28
CA TRP A 49 8.88 38.85 13.27
C TRP A 49 9.81 37.80 13.88
N ALA A 50 10.56 38.17 14.92
CA ALA A 50 11.39 37.22 15.66
C ALA A 50 10.53 36.12 16.28
N GLN A 51 9.44 36.47 16.97
CA GLN A 51 8.51 35.52 17.55
C GLN A 51 7.88 34.61 16.50
N MET A 52 7.43 35.17 15.37
CA MET A 52 6.81 34.40 14.29
C MET A 52 7.83 33.50 13.58
N SER A 53 9.08 33.96 13.42
CA SER A 53 10.17 33.14 12.87
C SER A 53 10.56 32.02 13.83
N GLN A 54 10.49 32.27 15.13
CA GLN A 54 10.81 31.31 16.17
C GLN A 54 9.69 30.26 16.29
N ASP A 55 8.42 30.68 16.18
CA ASP A 55 7.26 29.79 16.03
C ASP A 55 7.35 28.94 14.75
N TRP A 56 7.81 29.55 13.65
CA TRP A 56 8.05 28.84 12.39
C TRP A 56 9.19 27.82 12.52
N GLN A 57 10.27 28.15 13.22
CA GLN A 57 11.41 27.26 13.46
C GLN A 57 11.13 26.21 14.54
N SER A 58 10.24 26.50 15.49
CA SER A 58 9.84 25.60 16.57
C SER A 58 8.72 24.66 16.16
N GLN A 59 8.21 24.77 14.92
CA GLN A 59 7.30 23.75 14.40
C GLN A 59 7.97 22.39 14.58
N PRO A 60 7.29 21.41 15.16
CA PRO A 60 7.84 20.08 15.32
C PRO A 60 8.08 19.51 13.93
N ILE A 61 9.32 19.62 13.46
CA ILE A 61 9.74 18.96 12.23
C ILE A 61 9.71 17.48 12.58
N ILE A 62 8.64 16.81 12.17
CA ILE A 62 8.53 15.36 12.26
C ILE A 62 9.80 14.83 11.59
N LYS A 63 10.76 14.32 12.37
CA LYS A 63 12.08 13.87 11.88
C LYS A 63 11.99 12.68 10.92
N THR A 64 10.78 12.22 10.65
CA THR A 64 10.45 11.17 9.70
C THR A 64 10.14 11.81 8.35
N ASP A 65 10.95 11.50 7.34
CA ASP A 65 10.72 11.92 5.95
C ASP A 65 9.36 11.40 5.46
N ILE A 66 8.34 12.25 5.57
CA ILE A 66 6.95 11.97 5.21
C ILE A 66 6.84 11.56 3.74
N ASN A 67 7.63 12.19 2.86
CA ASN A 67 7.65 11.88 1.44
C ASN A 67 8.18 10.46 1.19
N ARG A 68 9.24 10.07 1.92
CA ARG A 68 9.76 8.71 1.86
C ARG A 68 8.75 7.69 2.38
N LEU A 69 8.05 7.98 3.48
CA LEU A 69 6.99 7.10 4.00
C LEU A 69 5.83 6.94 3.02
N LEU A 70 5.35 8.04 2.43
CA LEU A 70 4.29 8.00 1.42
C LEU A 70 4.69 7.20 0.19
N LYS A 71 5.91 7.41 -0.33
CA LYS A 71 6.43 6.66 -1.48
C LYS A 71 6.53 5.17 -1.18
N GLN A 72 7.05 4.81 -0.01
CA GLN A 72 7.15 3.42 0.43
C GLN A 72 5.77 2.77 0.58
N THR A 73 4.82 3.46 1.22
CA THR A 73 3.45 2.97 1.39
C THR A 73 2.78 2.76 0.04
N LYS A 74 2.88 3.72 -0.89
CA LYS A 74 2.36 3.59 -2.25
C LYS A 74 2.96 2.39 -3.00
N GLN A 75 4.28 2.24 -2.97
CA GLN A 75 4.95 1.12 -3.62
C GLN A 75 4.50 -0.23 -3.04
N ARG A 76 4.40 -0.32 -1.70
CA ARG A 76 3.90 -1.52 -1.00
C ARG A 76 2.45 -1.84 -1.38
N THR A 77 1.60 -0.83 -1.52
CA THR A 77 0.21 -1.00 -1.99
C THR A 77 0.16 -1.54 -3.41
N VAL A 78 1.01 -1.05 -4.32
CA VAL A 78 1.08 -1.56 -5.69
C VAL A 78 1.48 -3.03 -5.69
N TRP A 79 2.57 -3.40 -5.00
CA TRP A 79 2.98 -4.80 -4.87
C TRP A 79 1.88 -5.69 -4.29
N ALA A 80 1.19 -5.21 -3.25
CA ALA A 80 0.09 -5.96 -2.64
C ALA A 80 -1.10 -6.18 -3.59
N LYS A 81 -1.42 -5.20 -4.44
CA LYS A 81 -2.45 -5.34 -5.46
C LYS A 81 -2.01 -6.29 -6.58
N SER A 82 -0.77 -6.16 -7.06
CA SER A 82 -0.22 -7.07 -8.08
C SER A 82 -0.23 -8.52 -7.61
N LEU A 83 0.17 -8.79 -6.37
CA LEU A 83 0.09 -10.14 -5.79
C LEU A 83 -1.36 -10.66 -5.74
N LEU A 84 -2.32 -9.81 -5.34
CA LEU A 84 -3.73 -10.22 -5.32
C LEU A 84 -4.25 -10.57 -6.73
N VAL A 85 -3.84 -9.82 -7.76
CA VAL A 85 -4.21 -10.13 -9.15
C VAL A 85 -3.63 -11.48 -9.57
N ILE A 86 -2.38 -11.77 -9.21
CA ILE A 86 -1.74 -13.07 -9.49
C ILE A 86 -2.50 -14.19 -8.77
N ASP A 87 -2.87 -14.02 -7.50
CA ASP A 87 -3.65 -15.01 -6.75
C ASP A 87 -5.01 -15.29 -7.39
N ILE A 88 -5.71 -14.25 -7.88
CA ILE A 88 -6.98 -14.39 -8.60
C ILE A 88 -6.78 -15.16 -9.91
N MET A 89 -5.77 -14.80 -10.71
CA MET A 89 -5.46 -15.47 -11.97
C MET A 89 -5.11 -16.95 -11.75
N ALA A 90 -4.30 -17.26 -10.73
CA ALA A 90 -3.95 -18.63 -10.37
C ALA A 90 -5.19 -19.43 -9.94
N THR A 91 -6.10 -18.81 -9.17
CA THR A 91 -7.37 -19.44 -8.76
C THR A 91 -8.23 -19.78 -9.97
N LEU A 92 -8.40 -18.85 -10.92
CA LEU A 92 -9.15 -19.08 -12.15
C LEU A 92 -8.51 -20.17 -13.01
N ALA A 93 -7.17 -20.17 -13.13
CA ALA A 93 -6.44 -21.18 -13.88
C ALA A 93 -6.64 -22.59 -13.28
N MET A 94 -6.61 -22.73 -11.95
CA MET A 94 -6.86 -24.02 -11.28
C MET A 94 -8.27 -24.54 -11.56
N LEU A 95 -9.29 -23.68 -11.46
CA LEU A 95 -10.68 -24.08 -11.72
C LEU A 95 -10.90 -24.43 -13.19
N PHE A 96 -10.31 -23.66 -14.10
CA PHE A 96 -10.37 -23.95 -15.53
C PHE A 96 -9.70 -25.28 -15.86
N ALA A 97 -8.51 -25.53 -15.32
CA ALA A 97 -7.79 -26.79 -15.52
C ALA A 97 -8.58 -27.99 -14.95
N ALA A 98 -9.15 -27.86 -13.75
CA ALA A 98 -10.00 -28.91 -13.17
C ALA A 98 -11.22 -29.21 -14.05
N THR A 99 -11.90 -28.17 -14.54
CA THR A 99 -13.07 -28.30 -15.42
C THR A 99 -12.70 -28.94 -16.75
N TYR A 100 -11.60 -28.51 -17.36
CA TYR A 100 -11.11 -29.07 -18.62
C TYR A 100 -10.75 -30.56 -18.49
N MET A 101 -10.06 -30.94 -17.42
CA MET A 101 -9.70 -32.34 -17.15
C MET A 101 -10.93 -33.21 -16.88
N TRP A 102 -11.93 -32.67 -16.18
CA TRP A 102 -13.22 -33.34 -15.97
C TRP A 102 -13.97 -33.58 -17.29
N LEU A 103 -14.05 -32.56 -18.15
CA LEU A 103 -14.73 -32.67 -19.45
C LEU A 103 -13.99 -33.60 -20.43
N SER A 104 -12.67 -33.73 -20.28
CA SER A 104 -11.83 -34.60 -21.12
C SER A 104 -11.81 -36.06 -20.66
N ASP A 105 -12.63 -36.43 -19.67
CA ASP A 105 -12.69 -37.77 -19.06
C ASP A 105 -11.32 -38.31 -18.63
N SER A 106 -10.50 -37.43 -18.04
CA SER A 106 -9.13 -37.83 -17.64
C SER A 106 -9.17 -38.78 -16.45
N LYS A 107 -8.37 -39.85 -16.52
CA LYS A 107 -8.27 -40.88 -15.46
C LYS A 107 -7.53 -40.40 -14.20
N ASP A 108 -6.92 -39.22 -14.24
CA ASP A 108 -6.18 -38.65 -13.12
C ASP A 108 -7.10 -37.91 -12.15
N HIS A 109 -7.87 -38.69 -11.40
CA HIS A 109 -8.80 -38.17 -10.41
C HIS A 109 -8.09 -37.44 -9.26
N ALA A 110 -6.85 -37.79 -8.93
CA ALA A 110 -6.09 -37.12 -7.87
C ALA A 110 -5.80 -35.66 -8.23
N THR A 111 -5.37 -35.41 -9.48
CA THR A 111 -5.12 -34.04 -9.97
C THR A 111 -6.41 -33.23 -10.08
N ILE A 112 -7.51 -33.83 -10.54
CA ILE A 112 -8.81 -33.16 -10.57
C ILE A 112 -9.24 -32.74 -9.15
N ILE A 113 -9.20 -33.66 -8.19
CA ILE A 113 -9.61 -33.39 -6.79
C ILE A 113 -8.71 -32.30 -6.19
N TYR A 114 -7.40 -32.38 -6.43
CA TYR A 114 -6.45 -31.38 -5.94
C TYR A 114 -6.70 -29.99 -6.54
N LEU A 115 -6.92 -29.89 -7.86
CA LEU A 115 -7.19 -28.62 -8.52
C LEU A 115 -8.55 -28.04 -8.15
N ALA A 116 -9.60 -28.86 -8.05
CA ALA A 116 -10.93 -28.41 -7.66
C ALA A 116 -10.97 -27.98 -6.18
N GLY A 117 -10.47 -28.82 -5.28
CA GLY A 117 -10.38 -28.52 -3.84
C GLY A 117 -9.44 -27.34 -3.56
N GLY A 118 -8.28 -27.32 -4.20
CA GLY A 118 -7.33 -26.22 -4.13
C GLY A 118 -7.90 -24.92 -4.70
N GLY A 119 -8.66 -24.98 -5.80
CA GLY A 119 -9.38 -23.85 -6.36
C GLY A 119 -10.40 -23.25 -5.39
N ILE A 120 -11.23 -24.09 -4.75
CA ILE A 120 -12.20 -23.64 -3.74
C ILE A 120 -11.47 -23.00 -2.54
N LEU A 121 -10.44 -23.67 -2.02
CA LEU A 121 -9.65 -23.13 -0.90
C LEU A 121 -8.95 -21.81 -1.27
N SER A 122 -8.51 -21.69 -2.52
CA SER A 122 -7.90 -20.46 -3.06
C SER A 122 -8.91 -19.31 -3.16
N ILE A 123 -10.17 -19.56 -3.55
CA ILE A 123 -11.24 -18.55 -3.49
C ILE A 123 -11.39 -18.02 -2.06
N ILE A 124 -11.47 -18.93 -1.08
CA ILE A 124 -11.60 -18.58 0.34
C ILE A 124 -10.40 -17.71 0.76
N PHE A 125 -9.18 -18.13 0.40
CA PHE A 125 -7.96 -17.36 0.67
C PHE A 125 -8.01 -15.96 0.06
N VAL A 126 -8.39 -15.81 -1.21
CA VAL A 126 -8.50 -14.51 -1.90
C VAL A 126 -9.50 -13.59 -1.21
N ILE A 127 -10.64 -14.10 -0.75
CA ILE A 127 -11.65 -13.32 -0.01
C ILE A 127 -11.04 -12.78 1.29
N PHE A 128 -10.40 -13.63 2.09
CA PHE A 128 -9.76 -13.20 3.34
C PHE A 128 -8.55 -12.28 3.10
N ALA A 129 -7.75 -12.55 2.07
CA ALA A 129 -6.61 -11.74 1.68
C ALA A 129 -7.03 -10.33 1.24
N THR A 130 -8.17 -10.21 0.55
CA THR A 130 -8.78 -8.93 0.17
C THR A 130 -9.31 -8.21 1.40
N LYS A 131 -10.06 -8.91 2.27
CA LYS A 131 -10.57 -8.32 3.52
C LYS A 131 -9.46 -7.77 4.41
N ALA A 132 -8.35 -8.50 4.56
CA ALA A 132 -7.20 -8.08 5.35
C ALA A 132 -6.55 -6.79 4.84
N ARG A 133 -6.68 -6.48 3.54
CA ARG A 133 -6.04 -5.33 2.87
C ARG A 133 -6.95 -4.16 2.56
N LEU A 134 -8.26 -4.41 2.51
CA LEU A 134 -9.24 -3.41 2.10
C LEU A 134 -9.22 -2.17 3.00
N SER A 135 -9.06 -2.36 4.32
CA SER A 135 -8.99 -1.25 5.29
C SER A 135 -7.82 -0.31 4.98
N ALA A 136 -6.62 -0.86 4.74
CA ALA A 136 -5.45 -0.05 4.39
C ALA A 136 -5.59 0.65 3.02
N TRP A 137 -6.26 0.02 2.05
CA TRP A 137 -6.45 0.61 0.72
C TRP A 137 -7.45 1.76 0.68
N LYS A 138 -8.50 1.69 1.51
CA LYS A 138 -9.50 2.76 1.62
C LYS A 138 -8.92 4.04 2.23
N ILE A 139 -7.96 3.89 3.13
CA ILE A 139 -7.41 5.00 3.92
C ILE A 139 -6.22 5.66 3.23
N ASN A 140 -5.58 5.03 2.24
CA ASN A 140 -4.35 5.55 1.58
C ASN A 140 -4.54 6.79 0.68
N CYS A 141 -5.53 7.65 0.96
CA CYS A 141 -5.83 8.89 0.27
C CYS A 141 -4.82 9.99 0.63
N GLY A 142 -3.60 9.87 0.09
CA GLY A 142 -2.67 10.93 -0.37
C GLY A 142 -2.31 12.14 0.52
N SER A 143 -2.94 12.36 1.67
CA SER A 143 -2.73 13.53 2.51
C SER A 143 -1.44 13.38 3.31
N PRO A 144 -0.50 14.33 3.22
CA PRO A 144 0.73 14.33 4.02
C PRO A 144 0.44 14.32 5.52
N ASP A 145 -0.63 15.02 5.92
CA ASP A 145 -1.02 15.23 7.31
C ASP A 145 -1.43 13.94 8.05
N LYS A 146 -1.79 12.88 7.29
CA LYS A 146 -2.19 11.57 7.83
C LYS A 146 -1.24 10.44 7.45
N ALA A 147 -0.04 10.77 6.93
CA ALA A 147 0.90 9.77 6.42
C ALA A 147 1.31 8.72 7.47
N ILE A 148 1.46 9.12 8.74
CA ILE A 148 1.81 8.22 9.85
C ILE A 148 0.66 7.28 10.18
N GLU A 149 -0.57 7.79 10.30
CA GLU A 149 -1.78 6.99 10.52
C GLU A 149 -1.98 5.96 9.40
N HIS A 150 -1.81 6.38 8.14
CA HIS A 150 -1.90 5.51 6.98
C HIS A 150 -0.82 4.41 7.00
N ALA A 151 0.40 4.75 7.44
CA ALA A 151 1.49 3.78 7.59
C ALA A 151 1.22 2.76 8.70
N ILE A 152 0.61 3.17 9.82
CA ILE A 152 0.21 2.28 10.93
C ILE A 152 -0.84 1.29 10.46
N VAL A 153 -1.93 1.77 9.84
CA VAL A 153 -2.98 0.89 9.29
C VAL A 153 -2.39 -0.06 8.24
N GLY A 154 -1.50 0.44 7.39
CA GLY A 154 -0.76 -0.38 6.43
C GLY A 154 0.06 -1.50 7.08
N CYS A 155 0.72 -1.23 8.21
CA CYS A 155 1.45 -2.23 8.97
C CYS A 155 0.52 -3.26 9.61
N GLN A 156 -0.58 -2.83 10.24
CA GLN A 156 -1.57 -3.73 10.83
C GLN A 156 -2.19 -4.66 9.79
N SER A 157 -2.58 -4.10 8.64
CA SER A 157 -3.08 -4.87 7.50
C SER A 157 -2.06 -5.89 6.99
N SER A 158 -0.79 -5.48 6.86
CA SER A 158 0.29 -6.39 6.47
C SER A 158 0.49 -7.53 7.48
N ILE A 159 0.39 -7.25 8.79
CA ILE A 159 0.52 -8.26 9.85
C ILE A 159 -0.63 -9.27 9.77
N SER A 160 -1.87 -8.79 9.63
CA SER A 160 -3.04 -9.65 9.46
C SER A 160 -2.93 -10.55 8.23
N TYR A 161 -2.43 -10.02 7.11
CA TYR A 161 -2.18 -10.82 5.92
C TYR A 161 -1.05 -11.85 6.10
N ILE A 162 0.06 -11.49 6.78
CA ILE A 162 1.14 -12.45 7.05
C ILE A 162 0.65 -13.59 7.95
N LYS A 163 -0.21 -13.30 8.94
CA LYS A 163 -0.87 -14.34 9.74
C LYS A 163 -1.72 -15.26 8.87
N LEU A 164 -2.44 -14.70 7.91
CA LEU A 164 -3.22 -15.48 6.94
C LEU A 164 -2.33 -16.40 6.08
N ILE A 165 -1.18 -15.93 5.59
CA ILE A 165 -0.22 -16.77 4.85
C ILE A 165 0.27 -17.93 5.72
N LYS A 166 0.66 -17.65 6.97
CA LYS A 166 1.14 -18.71 7.88
C LYS A 166 0.06 -19.77 8.13
N LEU A 167 -1.19 -19.32 8.31
CA LEU A 167 -2.33 -20.22 8.47
C LEU A 167 -2.58 -21.03 7.19
N SER A 168 -2.53 -20.39 6.01
CA SER A 168 -2.73 -21.09 4.74
C SER A 168 -1.64 -22.13 4.48
N CYS A 169 -0.37 -21.85 4.81
CA CYS A 169 0.69 -22.86 4.74
C CYS A 169 0.39 -24.10 5.60
N PHE A 170 -0.19 -23.91 6.79
CA PHE A 170 -0.54 -25.03 7.68
C PHE A 170 -1.71 -25.86 7.11
N ILE A 171 -2.69 -25.20 6.49
CA ILE A 171 -3.83 -25.89 5.88
C ILE A 171 -3.39 -26.60 4.60
N ILE A 172 -2.67 -25.92 3.70
CA ILE A 172 -2.26 -26.45 2.38
C ILE A 172 -1.26 -27.60 2.53
N GLY A 173 -0.41 -27.57 3.56
CA GLY A 173 0.66 -28.55 3.77
C GLY A 173 0.18 -30.01 3.70
N PRO A 174 -0.77 -30.45 4.53
CA PRO A 174 -1.32 -31.81 4.48
C PRO A 174 -1.91 -32.18 3.11
N PHE A 175 -2.70 -31.28 2.49
CA PHE A 175 -3.32 -31.55 1.18
C PHE A 175 -2.28 -31.67 0.06
N ALA A 176 -1.27 -30.80 0.05
CA ALA A 176 -0.20 -30.86 -0.93
C ALA A 176 0.67 -32.11 -0.76
N ASN A 177 0.95 -32.51 0.49
CA ASN A 177 1.68 -33.75 0.79
C ASN A 177 0.88 -35.00 0.37
N TRP A 178 -0.43 -35.03 0.63
CA TRP A 178 -1.31 -36.07 0.09
C TRP A 178 -1.18 -36.11 -1.43
N TYR A 179 -1.40 -34.98 -2.13
CA TYR A 179 -1.41 -34.96 -3.58
C TYR A 179 -0.13 -35.53 -4.20
N VAL A 180 1.04 -35.16 -3.66
CA VAL A 180 2.32 -35.75 -4.10
C VAL A 180 2.32 -37.26 -3.96
N PHE A 181 1.87 -37.78 -2.81
CA PHE A 181 1.76 -39.23 -2.59
C PHE A 181 0.83 -39.90 -3.60
N ALA A 182 -0.38 -39.37 -3.79
CA ALA A 182 -1.39 -39.93 -4.69
C ALA A 182 -0.95 -39.94 -6.17
N VAL A 183 -0.24 -38.90 -6.63
CA VAL A 183 0.30 -38.86 -8.00
C VAL A 183 1.46 -39.85 -8.15
N THR A 184 2.34 -39.97 -7.15
CA THR A 184 3.48 -40.88 -7.23
C THR A 184 3.08 -42.36 -7.17
N GLU A 185 1.98 -42.67 -6.49
CA GLU A 185 1.37 -44.00 -6.48
C GLU A 185 0.88 -44.39 -7.88
N GLN A 186 0.26 -43.47 -8.61
CA GLN A 186 -0.19 -43.72 -10.00
C GLN A 186 0.95 -43.89 -10.99
N VAL A 187 2.13 -43.31 -10.73
CA VAL A 187 3.28 -43.30 -11.64
C VAL A 187 4.36 -44.30 -11.21
N GLU A 188 4.12 -45.08 -10.15
CA GLU A 188 5.06 -46.06 -9.57
C GLU A 188 6.46 -45.47 -9.27
N LYS A 189 6.54 -44.17 -8.98
CA LYS A 189 7.79 -43.45 -8.65
C LYS A 189 7.93 -43.21 -7.17
N SER A 190 9.16 -43.07 -6.70
CA SER A 190 9.42 -42.74 -5.30
C SER A 190 8.87 -41.34 -4.95
N PRO A 191 8.04 -41.21 -3.89
CA PRO A 191 7.50 -39.92 -3.45
C PRO A 191 8.53 -39.02 -2.76
N ILE A 192 9.68 -39.59 -2.34
CA ILE A 192 10.61 -38.95 -1.40
C ILE A 192 11.11 -37.61 -1.94
N VAL A 193 11.48 -37.57 -3.22
CA VAL A 193 12.00 -36.34 -3.86
C VAL A 193 10.92 -35.26 -3.94
N GLY A 194 9.70 -35.63 -4.35
CA GLY A 194 8.57 -34.71 -4.43
C GLY A 194 8.19 -34.12 -3.07
N LEU A 195 8.13 -34.97 -2.04
CA LEU A 195 7.84 -34.56 -0.67
C LEU A 195 8.94 -33.67 -0.10
N ALA A 196 10.22 -33.98 -0.36
CA ALA A 196 11.33 -33.15 0.10
C ALA A 196 11.27 -31.74 -0.51
N ILE A 197 11.09 -31.64 -1.83
CA ILE A 197 10.99 -30.34 -2.53
C ILE A 197 9.80 -29.53 -1.99
N LEU A 198 8.63 -30.15 -1.86
CA LEU A 198 7.41 -29.48 -1.39
C LEU A 198 7.58 -28.96 0.04
N ASN A 199 8.10 -29.78 0.95
CA ASN A 199 8.23 -29.37 2.36
C ASN A 199 9.33 -28.32 2.55
N ILE A 200 10.44 -28.40 1.80
CA ILE A 200 11.47 -27.34 1.78
C ILE A 200 10.85 -26.02 1.32
N LEU A 201 10.04 -26.04 0.25
CA LEU A 201 9.33 -24.86 -0.23
C LEU A 201 8.39 -24.29 0.86
N LEU A 202 7.57 -25.12 1.49
CA LEU A 202 6.64 -24.68 2.55
C LEU A 202 7.37 -24.07 3.75
N VAL A 203 8.45 -24.70 4.21
CA VAL A 203 9.29 -24.18 5.30
C VAL A 203 9.93 -22.85 4.89
N SER A 204 10.42 -22.72 3.65
CA SER A 204 11.00 -21.47 3.17
C SER A 204 9.99 -20.31 3.15
N ILE A 205 8.77 -20.55 2.65
CA ILE A 205 7.69 -19.55 2.63
C ILE A 205 7.32 -19.15 4.05
N TRP A 206 7.25 -20.12 4.97
CA TRP A 206 6.95 -19.86 6.37
C TRP A 206 8.04 -19.03 7.04
N LEU A 207 9.32 -19.33 6.81
CA LEU A 207 10.46 -18.58 7.36
C LEU A 207 10.51 -17.15 6.83
N VAL A 208 10.32 -16.96 5.52
CA VAL A 208 10.23 -15.63 4.90
C VAL A 208 9.05 -14.84 5.50
N SER A 209 7.89 -15.48 5.64
CA SER A 209 6.72 -14.87 6.27
C SER A 209 6.99 -14.46 7.72
N GLN A 210 7.69 -15.30 8.48
CA GLN A 210 8.08 -15.02 9.86
C GLN A 210 9.07 -13.85 9.95
N HIS A 211 10.04 -13.78 9.04
CA HIS A 211 10.97 -12.65 8.95
C HIS A 211 10.22 -11.33 8.72
N PHE A 212 9.30 -11.30 7.75
CA PHE A 212 8.47 -10.12 7.49
C PHE A 212 7.55 -9.79 8.67
N TYR A 213 7.01 -10.79 9.37
CA TYR A 213 6.19 -10.58 10.56
C TYR A 213 6.96 -9.78 11.63
N ILE A 214 8.17 -10.22 11.97
CA ILE A 214 9.02 -9.55 12.97
C ILE A 214 9.36 -8.14 12.52
N LYS A 215 9.73 -7.96 11.24
CA LYS A 215 10.03 -6.64 10.67
C LYS A 215 8.85 -5.69 10.81
N ARG A 216 7.62 -6.15 10.50
CA ARG A 216 6.41 -5.33 10.58
C ARG A 216 6.03 -4.96 12.01
N GLN A 217 6.22 -5.86 12.95
CA GLN A 217 6.00 -5.56 14.37
C GLN A 217 6.95 -4.46 14.88
N LYS A 218 8.22 -4.50 14.46
CA LYS A 218 9.20 -3.45 14.78
C LYS A 218 8.82 -2.10 14.16
N GLU A 219 8.45 -2.08 12.87
CA GLU A 219 7.98 -0.86 12.19
C GLU A 219 6.73 -0.26 12.89
N LEU A 220 5.77 -1.12 13.27
CA LEU A 220 4.55 -0.69 13.96
C LEU A 220 4.86 -0.06 15.32
N LYS A 221 5.75 -0.66 16.11
CA LYS A 221 6.17 -0.12 17.40
C LYS A 221 6.81 1.27 17.23
N GLN A 222 7.73 1.42 16.27
CA GLN A 222 8.37 2.70 15.98
C GLN A 222 7.38 3.79 15.57
N LEU A 223 6.39 3.47 14.73
CA LEU A 223 5.38 4.44 14.30
C LEU A 223 4.44 4.86 15.44
N ASN A 224 4.05 3.94 16.32
CA ASN A 224 3.25 4.26 17.50
C ASN A 224 4.02 5.13 18.51
N ASP A 225 5.30 4.85 18.73
CA ASP A 225 6.16 5.66 19.61
C ASP A 225 6.32 7.11 19.10
N VAL A 226 6.31 7.31 17.77
CA VAL A 226 6.35 8.65 17.14
C VAL A 226 5.00 9.37 17.25
N LEU A 227 3.88 8.64 17.19
CA LEU A 227 2.54 9.24 17.32
C LEU A 227 2.22 9.67 18.76
N THR A 228 2.82 9.01 19.75
CA THR A 228 2.56 9.26 21.19
C THR A 228 3.44 10.40 21.75
N LYS A 229 4.47 10.83 21.01
CA LYS A 229 5.37 11.94 21.35
C LYS A 229 4.89 13.23 20.70
#